data_AF-A0A8C1KIH2-F1
#
_entry.id   AF-A0A8C1KIH2-F1
#
_cell.length_a   1.000
_cell.length_b   1.000
_cell.length_c   1.000
_cell.angle_alpha   90.00
_cell.angle_beta   90.00
_cell.angle_gamma   90.00
#
_symmetry.space_group_name_H-M   'P 1'
#
loop_
_entity.id
_entity.type
_entity.pdbx_description
1 polymer ?
#
loop_
_entity_poly.entity_id
_entity_poly.type
_entity_poly.pdbx_seq_one_letter_code
_entity_poly.pdbx_strand_id
1 'polypeptide(L)'
;MVLPSLFLFSSFTILKWCNGSELSERLGSNDTLSNGNRANLDAAKRLAKRLFNLDGFRKCDVARHLSKNNDFSRLVAEEYLRYFNFTEMTLDQALRAFLLEFALTGETQERERILAHFSHQYVQCNSSLALSEDSVHTLTCALMLLNTDLHGHNVGKRMSCTQFIGNLEGLNSGHDFPKELLKVMYCVFHKYSLIKQHFETLFFALFITDGKFSTEKKRMSIDPMLYKTGFLVRKVHADCDGKRTPRGKRGWKTFYAVLKGLILYLQKGEYRPDKQLSHEDLKNAVSIHHSLAIRATDYSKRPNVFYLRTADWRVYLFQAPNAEQMQSWITRINTVAAMFSAPPLPAAIGSQKKFSRPLLPSSASKLSQEEQAQAHESRFRSISTELVQLHSYPPDRKVKGRELEEYRLREEYLEFEVNIHTMVQERLVKNFKCF
;
A
#
# COMPACT_ATOMS: atom_id res chain seq x y z
N MET A 1 3.70 17.88 -8.85
CA MET A 1 4.81 17.49 -7.95
C MET A 1 4.16 17.15 -6.62
N VAL A 2 4.13 15.95 -6.06
CA VAL A 2 5.04 14.79 -6.04
C VAL A 2 4.20 13.60 -5.60
N LEU A 3 4.41 12.41 -6.18
CA LEU A 3 4.48 11.11 -5.49
C LEU A 3 4.75 10.08 -6.59
N PRO A 4 5.94 9.45 -6.62
CA PRO A 4 6.03 8.02 -6.35
C PRO A 4 7.37 7.67 -5.69
N SER A 5 7.87 8.53 -4.80
CA SER A 5 9.16 8.32 -4.12
C SER A 5 9.06 7.58 -2.78
N LEU A 6 7.86 7.13 -2.35
CA LEU A 6 7.66 6.64 -0.99
C LEU A 6 8.09 5.20 -0.70
N PHE A 7 8.53 4.42 -1.69
CA PHE A 7 8.82 2.99 -1.47
C PHE A 7 10.25 2.54 -1.77
N LEU A 8 11.15 3.46 -2.15
CA LEU A 8 12.58 3.16 -2.09
C LEU A 8 13.06 3.49 -0.68
N PHE A 9 13.27 2.47 0.15
CA PHE A 9 13.93 2.65 1.44
C PHE A 9 15.34 3.21 1.18
N SER A 10 15.56 4.45 1.58
CA SER A 10 16.83 5.17 1.46
C SER A 10 16.94 6.18 2.60
N SER A 11 18.15 6.65 2.91
CA SER A 11 18.38 7.74 3.85
C SER A 11 17.53 8.97 3.51
N PHE A 12 17.38 9.27 2.21
CA PHE A 12 16.55 10.37 1.73
C PHE A 12 15.05 10.14 1.99
N THR A 13 14.58 8.90 1.90
CA THR A 13 13.17 8.57 2.18
C THR A 13 12.86 8.59 3.67
N ILE A 14 13.81 8.16 4.51
CA ILE A 14 13.73 8.28 5.97
C ILE A 14 13.72 9.75 6.35
N LEU A 15 14.66 10.54 5.84
CA LEU A 15 14.71 11.99 6.05
C LEU A 15 13.45 12.70 5.53
N LYS A 16 12.88 12.26 4.39
CA LYS A 16 11.62 12.83 3.88
C LYS A 16 10.40 12.45 4.73
N TRP A 17 10.42 11.29 5.38
CA TRP A 17 9.44 10.96 6.41
C TRP A 17 9.67 11.86 7.63
N CYS A 18 10.89 11.99 8.15
CA CYS A 18 11.19 12.77 9.35
C CYS A 18 11.03 14.30 9.15
N ASN A 19 11.38 14.83 7.98
CA ASN A 19 11.36 16.27 7.67
C ASN A 19 10.00 16.74 7.11
N GLY A 20 8.94 15.93 7.22
CA GLY A 20 7.57 16.36 6.93
C GLY A 20 7.08 17.53 7.81
N SER A 21 7.89 17.94 8.78
CA SER A 21 7.66 18.93 9.83
C SER A 21 8.31 20.31 9.61
N GLU A 22 9.08 20.54 8.54
CA GLU A 22 9.89 21.76 8.35
C GLU A 22 9.08 23.06 8.02
N LEU A 23 7.79 23.08 8.38
CA LEU A 23 6.92 24.27 8.38
C LEU A 23 6.40 24.65 9.79
N SER A 24 6.91 24.03 10.85
CA SER A 24 6.43 24.27 12.24
C SER A 24 7.40 25.01 13.17
N GLU A 25 8.61 25.36 12.74
CA GLU A 25 9.54 26.15 13.57
C GLU A 25 9.53 27.63 13.20
N ARG A 26 8.45 28.30 13.61
CA ARG A 26 8.52 29.69 14.09
C ARG A 26 7.67 29.80 15.34
N LEU A 27 8.27 29.38 16.46
CA LEU A 27 7.76 29.63 17.80
C LEU A 27 7.64 31.15 18.02
N GLY A 28 6.43 31.66 17.82
CA GLY A 28 6.00 32.93 18.37
C GLY A 28 5.74 32.74 19.86
N SER A 29 6.68 33.19 20.67
CA SER A 29 6.44 33.51 22.09
C SER A 29 5.26 34.47 22.20
N ASN A 30 4.26 34.12 23.02
CA ASN A 30 3.40 35.08 23.68
C ASN A 30 2.65 34.40 24.84
N ASP A 31 3.13 34.68 26.04
CA ASP A 31 2.41 34.48 27.30
C ASP A 31 1.11 35.29 27.31
N THR A 32 -0.04 34.66 27.06
CA THR A 32 -1.33 35.14 27.57
C THR A 32 -2.43 34.06 27.54
N LEU A 33 -3.14 33.90 28.68
CA LEU A 33 -4.46 33.26 28.90
C LEU A 33 -4.48 31.77 29.38
N SER A 34 -4.33 31.58 30.69
CA SER A 34 -4.30 30.27 31.38
C SER A 34 -5.64 29.53 31.51
N ASN A 35 -6.79 30.17 31.26
CA ASN A 35 -8.10 29.57 31.55
C ASN A 35 -8.70 28.74 30.39
N GLY A 36 -8.48 29.15 29.14
CA GLY A 36 -8.96 28.41 27.96
C GLY A 36 -8.19 27.10 27.72
N ASN A 37 -6.90 27.08 28.08
CA ASN A 37 -6.02 25.95 27.85
C ASN A 37 -6.37 24.74 28.75
N ARG A 38 -6.83 25.00 29.99
CA ARG A 38 -7.23 23.95 30.94
C ARG A 38 -8.53 23.26 30.52
N ALA A 39 -9.53 24.01 30.06
CA ALA A 39 -10.78 23.47 29.54
C ALA A 39 -10.55 22.59 28.29
N ASN A 40 -9.65 23.02 27.41
CA ASN A 40 -9.23 22.25 26.23
C ASN A 40 -8.50 20.96 26.61
N LEU A 41 -7.64 20.99 27.63
CA LEU A 41 -6.96 19.81 28.14
C LEU A 41 -7.94 18.79 28.75
N ASP A 42 -8.88 19.23 29.58
CA ASP A 42 -9.88 18.32 30.17
C ASP A 42 -10.80 17.72 29.10
N ALA A 43 -11.14 18.50 28.07
CA ALA A 43 -11.86 17.99 26.90
C ALA A 43 -11.03 16.97 26.10
N ALA A 44 -9.74 17.24 25.90
CA ALA A 44 -8.83 16.33 25.22
C ALA A 44 -8.70 15.00 25.96
N LYS A 45 -8.52 15.03 27.29
CA LYS A 45 -8.49 13.83 28.15
C LYS A 45 -9.76 12.99 28.04
N ARG A 46 -10.93 13.64 28.08
CA ARG A 46 -12.23 12.94 27.91
C ARG A 46 -12.33 12.27 26.55
N LEU A 47 -11.95 12.97 25.48
CA LEU A 47 -11.99 12.41 24.13
C LEU A 47 -10.98 11.26 23.97
N ALA A 48 -9.73 11.44 24.41
CA ALA A 48 -8.70 10.41 24.39
C ALA A 48 -9.15 9.12 25.08
N LYS A 49 -9.76 9.23 26.28
CA LYS A 49 -10.31 8.08 27.01
C LYS A 49 -11.38 7.34 26.21
N ARG A 50 -12.32 8.08 25.59
CA ARG A 50 -13.39 7.49 24.77
C ARG A 50 -12.83 6.83 23.51
N LEU A 51 -11.85 7.45 22.88
CA LEU A 51 -11.15 6.89 21.71
C LEU A 51 -10.41 5.60 22.06
N PHE A 52 -9.71 5.55 23.20
CA PHE A 52 -8.98 4.36 23.65
C PHE A 52 -9.91 3.19 23.99
N ASN A 53 -11.03 3.47 24.66
CA ASN A 53 -12.04 2.47 25.01
C ASN A 53 -13.02 2.14 23.85
N LEU A 54 -12.87 2.79 22.70
CA LEU A 54 -13.78 2.67 21.55
C LEU A 54 -15.26 2.98 21.89
N ASP A 55 -15.48 3.92 22.81
CA ASP A 55 -16.80 4.34 23.27
C ASP A 55 -17.53 5.22 22.23
N GLY A 56 -18.27 4.54 21.35
CA GLY A 56 -18.95 5.14 20.20
C GLY A 56 -18.03 5.36 18.98
N PHE A 57 -16.84 4.75 18.96
CA PHE A 57 -15.86 4.88 17.88
C PHE A 57 -15.41 3.52 17.38
N ARG A 58 -15.04 3.43 16.10
CA ARG A 58 -14.33 2.26 15.55
C ARG A 58 -12.83 2.51 15.56
N LYS A 59 -12.01 1.46 15.54
CA LYS A 59 -10.53 1.57 15.47
C LYS A 59 -10.06 2.48 14.32
N CYS A 60 -10.73 2.46 13.16
CA CYS A 60 -10.40 3.32 12.01
C CYS A 60 -10.76 4.80 12.19
N ASP A 61 -11.67 5.14 13.11
CA ASP A 61 -12.06 6.52 13.36
C ASP A 61 -11.05 7.23 14.27
N VAL A 62 -10.36 6.48 15.15
CA VAL A 62 -9.37 7.02 16.09
C VAL A 62 -8.28 7.81 15.37
N ALA A 63 -7.68 7.26 14.33
CA ALA A 63 -6.59 7.91 13.60
C ALA A 63 -6.99 9.28 13.04
N ARG A 64 -8.23 9.44 12.57
CA ARG A 64 -8.74 10.71 12.03
C ARG A 64 -8.84 11.82 13.08
N HIS A 65 -8.98 11.46 14.35
CA HIS A 65 -9.00 12.43 15.45
C HIS A 65 -7.59 12.83 15.87
N LEU A 66 -6.62 11.91 15.80
CA LEU A 66 -5.25 12.16 16.25
C LEU A 66 -4.36 12.79 15.16
N SER A 67 -4.65 12.54 13.89
CA SER A 67 -3.76 12.92 12.78
C SER A 67 -3.90 14.37 12.29
N LYS A 68 -4.84 15.16 12.81
CA LYS A 68 -5.09 16.52 12.33
C LYS A 68 -4.02 17.49 12.83
N ASN A 69 -3.63 18.43 11.98
CA ASN A 69 -2.66 19.46 12.32
C ASN A 69 -3.32 20.66 13.06
N ASN A 70 -3.72 20.47 14.31
CA ASN A 70 -4.21 21.54 15.18
C ASN A 70 -3.91 21.23 16.66
N ASP A 71 -3.90 22.26 17.52
CA ASP A 71 -3.54 22.15 18.93
C ASP A 71 -4.37 21.12 19.69
N PHE A 72 -5.69 21.11 19.46
CA PHE A 72 -6.58 20.21 20.16
C PHE A 72 -6.32 18.74 19.81
N SER A 73 -6.07 18.43 18.53
CA SER A 73 -5.80 17.06 18.08
C SER A 73 -4.45 16.56 18.58
N ARG A 74 -3.46 17.46 18.67
CA ARG A 74 -2.17 17.19 19.32
C ARG A 74 -2.36 16.80 20.79
N LEU A 75 -3.10 17.61 21.55
CA LEU A 75 -3.40 17.34 22.97
C LEU A 75 -4.15 16.00 23.13
N VAL A 76 -5.10 15.70 22.24
CA VAL A 76 -5.83 14.42 22.26
C VAL A 76 -4.88 13.25 21.96
N ALA A 77 -3.95 13.40 21.01
CA ALA A 77 -2.98 12.36 20.67
C ALA A 77 -1.99 12.09 21.81
N GLU A 78 -1.49 13.13 22.47
CA GLU A 78 -0.66 13.03 23.67
C GLU A 78 -1.40 12.30 24.80
N GLU A 79 -2.61 12.73 25.14
CA GLU A 79 -3.40 12.07 26.19
C GLU A 79 -3.84 10.64 25.80
N TYR A 80 -4.05 10.35 24.52
CA TYR A 80 -4.37 9.02 24.02
C TYR A 80 -3.20 8.07 24.19
N LEU A 81 -1.98 8.51 23.88
CA LEU A 81 -0.80 7.66 23.99
C LEU A 81 -0.35 7.39 25.42
N ARG A 82 -0.74 8.24 26.39
CA ARG A 82 -0.51 7.97 27.81
C ARG A 82 -1.18 6.69 28.33
N TYR A 83 -2.19 6.17 27.62
CA TYR A 83 -2.78 4.87 27.95
C TYR A 83 -1.92 3.67 27.55
N PHE A 84 -0.85 3.89 26.77
CA PHE A 84 0.12 2.86 26.44
C PHE A 84 1.30 2.89 27.41
N ASN A 85 1.54 1.75 28.05
CA ASN A 85 2.73 1.57 28.88
C ASN A 85 3.82 0.88 28.05
N PHE A 86 4.89 1.61 27.74
CA PHE A 86 6.05 1.11 27.00
C PHE A 86 7.29 0.88 27.89
N THR A 87 7.16 1.00 29.21
CA THR A 87 8.27 0.85 30.14
C THR A 87 8.91 -0.53 30.00
N GLU A 88 10.24 -0.56 29.89
CA GLU A 88 11.08 -1.77 29.71
C GLU A 88 10.84 -2.53 28.39
N MET A 89 9.99 -2.03 27.50
CA MET A 89 9.80 -2.61 26.19
C MET A 89 10.90 -2.14 25.24
N THR A 90 11.41 -3.03 24.39
CA THR A 90 12.24 -2.60 23.26
C THR A 90 11.38 -1.82 22.25
N LEU A 91 12.01 -0.96 21.45
CA LEU A 91 11.30 -0.11 20.47
C LEU A 91 10.41 -0.93 19.53
N ASP A 92 10.88 -2.11 19.10
CA ASP A 92 10.10 -3.00 18.25
C ASP A 92 8.87 -3.59 18.97
N GLN A 93 9.00 -3.95 20.25
CA GLN A 93 7.90 -4.48 21.05
C GLN A 93 6.85 -3.40 21.30
N ALA A 94 7.28 -2.19 21.69
CA ALA A 94 6.40 -1.05 21.90
C ALA A 94 5.65 -0.69 20.62
N LEU A 95 6.35 -0.63 19.48
CA LEU A 95 5.75 -0.33 18.18
C LEU A 95 4.72 -1.38 17.77
N ARG A 96 4.99 -2.67 18.02
CA ARG A 96 4.02 -3.76 17.77
C ARG A 96 2.79 -3.65 18.66
N ALA A 97 2.98 -3.40 19.96
CA ALA A 97 1.88 -3.24 20.90
C ALA A 97 1.00 -2.04 20.53
N PHE A 98 1.61 -0.93 20.12
CA PHE A 98 0.89 0.23 19.63
C PHE A 98 0.07 -0.09 18.36
N LEU A 99 0.70 -0.65 17.33
CA LEU A 99 0.04 -0.96 16.05
C LEU A 99 -0.97 -2.13 16.15
N LEU A 100 -0.98 -2.88 17.25
CA LEU A 100 -2.02 -3.87 17.54
C LEU A 100 -3.34 -3.20 17.91
N GLU A 101 -3.28 -2.14 18.71
CA GLU A 101 -4.48 -1.43 19.17
C GLU A 101 -4.86 -0.26 18.26
N PHE A 102 -3.91 0.30 17.53
CA PHE A 102 -4.10 1.48 16.70
C PHE A 102 -3.98 1.17 15.21
N ALA A 103 -5.04 1.50 14.44
CA ALA A 103 -5.01 1.42 12.99
C ALA A 103 -4.30 2.65 12.41
N LEU A 104 -3.03 2.50 12.00
CA LEU A 104 -2.25 3.57 11.39
C LEU A 104 -2.72 3.85 9.95
N THR A 105 -3.72 4.72 9.83
CA THR A 105 -4.37 5.10 8.56
C THR A 105 -4.12 6.58 8.25
N GLY A 106 -4.34 6.98 6.99
CA GLY A 106 -4.15 8.37 6.54
C GLY A 106 -3.03 8.52 5.51
N GLU A 107 -2.76 9.75 5.11
CA GLU A 107 -1.63 10.13 4.24
C GLU A 107 -0.29 10.03 4.99
N THR A 108 0.84 10.08 4.27
CA THR A 108 2.17 9.95 4.88
C THR A 108 2.40 10.95 6.03
N GLN A 109 2.01 12.21 5.83
CA GLN A 109 2.14 13.25 6.85
C GLN A 109 1.22 13.03 8.06
N GLU A 110 0.06 12.42 7.85
CA GLU A 110 -0.87 12.09 8.94
C GLU A 110 -0.34 10.95 9.81
N ARG A 111 0.24 9.93 9.17
CA ARG A 111 0.86 8.78 9.86
C ARG A 111 2.09 9.21 10.63
N GLU A 112 2.92 10.04 10.02
CA GLU A 112 4.14 10.55 10.63
C GLU A 112 3.84 11.34 11.91
N ARG A 113 2.86 12.26 11.91
CA ARG A 113 2.42 12.95 13.13
C ARG A 113 2.04 12.00 14.27
N ILE A 114 1.34 10.92 13.96
CA ILE A 114 0.99 9.90 14.97
C ILE A 114 2.24 9.18 15.47
N LEU A 115 3.19 8.85 14.58
CA LEU A 115 4.45 8.19 14.95
C LEU A 115 5.38 9.11 15.74
N ALA A 116 5.32 10.43 15.52
CA ALA A 116 6.01 11.43 16.36
C ALA A 116 5.50 11.35 17.81
N HIS A 117 4.17 11.38 18.00
CA HIS A 117 3.58 11.19 19.32
C HIS A 117 3.96 9.84 19.96
N PHE A 118 4.01 8.75 19.19
CA PHE A 118 4.49 7.45 19.67
C PHE A 118 5.94 7.51 20.16
N SER A 119 6.80 8.20 19.40
CA SER A 119 8.23 8.32 19.72
C SER A 119 8.45 9.11 21.00
N HIS A 120 7.73 10.23 21.15
CA HIS A 120 7.69 11.01 22.39
C HIS A 120 7.26 10.16 23.59
N GLN A 121 6.14 9.43 23.48
CA GLN A 121 5.66 8.56 24.57
C GLN A 121 6.66 7.45 24.91
N TYR A 122 7.31 6.85 23.90
CA TYR A 122 8.31 5.80 24.13
C TYR A 122 9.51 6.32 24.92
N VAL A 123 10.02 7.50 24.58
CA VAL A 123 11.12 8.14 25.32
C VAL A 123 10.70 8.47 26.75
N GLN A 124 9.48 8.99 26.95
CA GLN A 124 8.96 9.26 28.30
C GLN A 124 8.89 7.99 29.17
N CYS A 125 8.47 6.85 28.60
CA CYS A 125 8.44 5.58 29.31
C CYS A 125 9.82 4.96 29.56
N ASN A 126 10.84 5.35 28.79
CA ASN A 126 12.18 4.74 28.78
C ASN A 126 13.31 5.79 28.84
N SER A 127 13.15 6.78 29.73
CA SER A 127 14.09 7.90 29.88
C SER A 127 15.53 7.47 30.25
N SER A 128 15.69 6.26 30.80
CA SER A 128 16.98 5.66 31.13
C SER A 128 17.84 5.28 29.93
N LEU A 129 17.26 5.15 28.72
CA LEU A 129 17.99 4.72 27.52
C LEU A 129 18.83 5.81 26.87
N ALA A 130 18.76 7.06 27.35
CA ALA A 130 19.48 8.23 26.83
C ALA A 130 19.37 8.42 25.29
N LEU A 131 18.26 7.95 24.70
CA LEU A 131 17.94 8.17 23.30
C LEU A 131 17.16 9.48 23.16
N SER A 132 17.51 10.30 22.15
CA SER A 132 16.72 11.49 21.83
C SER A 132 15.39 11.10 21.17
N GLU A 133 14.39 11.98 21.26
CA GLU A 133 13.11 11.79 20.59
C GLU A 133 13.28 11.65 19.07
N ASP A 134 14.12 12.49 18.46
CA ASP A 134 14.44 12.44 17.03
C ASP A 134 15.08 11.12 16.63
N SER A 135 15.97 10.58 17.48
CA SER A 135 16.61 9.28 17.30
C SER A 135 15.56 8.16 17.27
N VAL A 136 14.64 8.16 18.24
CA VAL A 136 13.57 7.16 18.33
C VAL A 136 12.58 7.29 17.17
N HIS A 137 12.24 8.51 16.77
CA HIS A 137 11.36 8.78 15.64
C HIS A 137 11.97 8.28 14.34
N THR A 138 13.23 8.61 14.10
CA THR A 138 13.99 8.17 12.92
C THR A 138 14.02 6.64 12.83
N LEU A 139 14.34 5.97 13.95
CA LEU A 139 14.34 4.51 14.03
C LEU A 139 12.94 3.92 13.79
N THR A 140 11.90 4.53 14.35
CA THR A 140 10.50 4.10 14.16
C THR A 140 10.10 4.18 12.68
N CYS A 141 10.37 5.30 12.01
CA CYS A 141 10.14 5.49 10.59
C CYS A 141 10.92 4.48 9.74
N ALA A 142 12.19 4.26 10.06
CA ALA A 142 13.01 3.25 9.42
C ALA A 142 12.44 1.84 9.61
N LEU A 143 11.97 1.46 10.81
CA LEU A 143 11.36 0.16 11.06
C LEU A 143 10.05 -0.04 10.27
N MET A 144 9.23 1.00 10.14
CA MET A 144 8.00 0.96 9.32
C MET A 144 8.31 0.72 7.84
N LEU A 145 9.32 1.39 7.30
CA LEU A 145 9.77 1.19 5.93
C LEU A 145 10.43 -0.20 5.75
N LEU A 146 11.20 -0.67 6.73
CA LEU A 146 11.90 -1.96 6.68
C LEU A 146 10.89 -3.10 6.67
N ASN A 147 9.83 -3.00 7.47
CA ASN A 147 8.75 -3.97 7.47
C ASN A 147 8.10 -4.07 6.08
N THR A 148 7.90 -2.93 5.41
CA THR A 148 7.34 -2.89 4.05
C THR A 148 8.31 -3.51 3.03
N ASP A 149 9.61 -3.26 3.16
CA ASP A 149 10.60 -3.85 2.26
C ASP A 149 10.76 -5.37 2.43
N LEU A 150 10.84 -5.85 3.68
CA LEU A 150 11.08 -7.26 3.99
C LEU A 150 9.83 -8.13 3.78
N HIS A 151 8.65 -7.61 4.11
CA HIS A 151 7.39 -8.39 4.12
C HIS A 151 6.32 -7.87 3.17
N GLY A 152 6.48 -6.68 2.59
CA GLY A 152 5.59 -6.17 1.58
C GLY A 152 5.74 -6.90 0.25
N HIS A 153 4.84 -6.59 -0.67
CA HIS A 153 4.86 -7.13 -2.03
C HIS A 153 5.81 -6.33 -2.95
N ASN A 154 6.97 -5.91 -2.44
CA ASN A 154 7.93 -5.12 -3.21
C ASN A 154 8.59 -5.98 -4.30
N VAL A 155 8.70 -5.38 -5.49
CA VAL A 155 9.36 -5.96 -6.67
C VAL A 155 10.83 -5.56 -6.65
N GLY A 156 11.66 -6.32 -5.95
CA GLY A 156 13.09 -6.02 -5.85
C GLY A 156 13.86 -6.97 -4.92
N LYS A 157 15.19 -6.82 -4.89
CA LYS A 157 16.04 -7.49 -3.90
C LYS A 157 15.76 -6.84 -2.54
N ARG A 158 15.21 -7.62 -1.61
CA ARG A 158 15.01 -7.22 -0.22
C ARG A 158 16.29 -6.65 0.37
N MET A 159 16.15 -5.60 1.15
CA MET A 159 17.22 -4.95 1.88
C MET A 159 17.96 -5.96 2.74
N SER A 160 19.28 -6.00 2.61
CA SER A 160 20.16 -6.73 3.51
C SER A 160 20.43 -5.93 4.78
N CYS A 161 20.87 -6.60 5.85
CA CYS A 161 21.25 -5.95 7.11
C CYS A 161 22.30 -4.84 6.89
N THR A 162 23.28 -5.08 6.02
CA THR A 162 24.32 -4.09 5.70
C THR A 162 23.76 -2.86 5.02
N GLN A 163 22.78 -3.03 4.12
CA GLN A 163 22.10 -1.91 3.46
C GLN A 163 21.21 -1.14 4.45
N PHE A 164 20.55 -1.83 5.38
CA PHE A 164 19.77 -1.18 6.45
C PHE A 164 20.65 -0.29 7.32
N ILE A 165 21.82 -0.80 7.73
CA ILE A 165 22.80 -0.03 8.51
C ILE A 165 23.32 1.17 7.72
N GLY A 166 23.75 0.96 6.47
CA GLY A 166 24.26 2.05 5.63
C GLY A 166 23.23 3.15 5.35
N ASN A 167 21.94 2.79 5.23
CA ASN A 167 20.88 3.77 5.04
C ASN A 167 20.60 4.65 6.28
N LEU A 168 21.09 4.25 7.46
CA LEU A 168 20.91 4.97 8.73
C LEU A 168 22.18 5.72 9.16
N GLU A 169 23.26 5.68 8.37
CA GLU A 169 24.48 6.44 8.66
C GLU A 169 24.19 7.95 8.71
N GLY A 170 24.72 8.61 9.75
CA GLY A 170 24.54 10.03 10.00
C GLY A 170 23.13 10.48 10.43
N LEU A 171 22.16 9.56 10.57
CA LEU A 171 20.76 9.90 10.89
C LEU A 171 20.45 9.98 12.40
N ASN A 172 21.46 9.88 13.26
CA ASN A 172 21.31 10.08 14.70
C ASN A 172 21.83 11.47 15.10
N SER A 173 21.11 12.53 14.74
CA SER A 173 21.54 13.93 14.97
C SER A 173 22.94 14.24 14.40
N GLY A 174 23.25 13.71 13.22
CA GLY A 174 24.57 13.83 12.58
C GLY A 174 25.58 12.75 12.97
N HIS A 175 25.25 11.86 13.91
CA HIS A 175 26.04 10.70 14.28
C HIS A 175 25.45 9.39 13.74
N ASP A 176 26.19 8.29 13.93
CA ASP A 176 25.72 6.94 13.60
C ASP A 176 25.01 6.28 14.80
N PHE A 177 23.99 5.47 14.51
CA PHE A 177 23.43 4.56 15.51
C PHE A 177 24.41 3.39 15.79
N PRO A 178 24.42 2.82 17.01
CA PRO A 178 25.21 1.64 17.31
C PRO A 178 24.88 0.48 16.36
N LYS A 179 25.89 -0.03 15.63
CA LYS A 179 25.69 -1.08 14.62
C LYS A 179 25.03 -2.33 15.18
N GLU A 180 25.34 -2.71 16.41
CA GLU A 180 24.73 -3.86 17.08
C GLU A 180 23.24 -3.67 17.36
N LEU A 181 22.82 -2.45 17.74
CA LEU A 181 21.40 -2.11 17.90
C LEU A 181 20.64 -2.29 16.58
N LEU A 182 21.18 -1.76 15.47
CA LEU A 182 20.58 -1.86 14.15
C LEU A 182 20.52 -3.31 13.64
N LYS A 183 21.57 -4.12 13.91
CA LYS A 183 21.58 -5.55 13.57
C LYS A 183 20.49 -6.31 14.32
N VAL A 184 20.34 -6.08 15.63
CA VAL A 184 19.30 -6.72 16.44
C VAL A 184 17.91 -6.35 15.90
N MET A 185 17.65 -5.06 15.67
CA MET A 185 16.40 -4.57 15.09
C MET A 185 16.09 -5.21 13.72
N TYR A 186 17.09 -5.25 12.83
CA TYR A 186 16.93 -5.88 11.51
C TYR A 186 16.62 -7.37 11.64
N CYS A 187 17.34 -8.11 12.48
CA CYS A 187 17.12 -9.55 12.70
C CYS A 187 15.71 -9.85 13.21
N VAL A 188 15.22 -9.05 14.17
CA VAL A 188 13.86 -9.18 14.70
C VAL A 188 12.83 -8.96 13.59
N PHE A 189 12.96 -7.89 12.81
CA PHE A 189 12.03 -7.59 11.73
C PHE A 189 12.14 -8.57 10.58
N HIS A 190 13.32 -9.09 10.26
CA HIS A 190 13.49 -10.12 9.24
C HIS A 190 12.72 -11.40 9.57
N LYS A 191 12.70 -11.79 10.86
CA LYS A 191 12.02 -12.99 11.33
C LYS A 191 10.52 -12.77 11.59
N TYR A 192 10.15 -11.59 12.07
CA TYR A 192 8.79 -11.25 12.49
C TYR A 192 8.34 -9.94 11.83
N SER A 193 7.37 -10.00 10.93
CA SER A 193 6.69 -8.78 10.44
C SER A 193 6.00 -8.06 11.60
N LEU A 194 5.96 -6.72 11.58
CA LEU A 194 5.25 -5.87 12.56
C LEU A 194 3.83 -6.37 12.86
N ILE A 195 3.19 -6.98 11.85
CA ILE A 195 1.77 -7.31 11.89
C ILE A 195 1.58 -8.74 11.38
N LYS A 196 1.97 -9.73 12.20
CA LYS A 196 1.69 -11.15 11.89
C LYS A 196 0.22 -11.56 12.13
N GLN A 197 -0.65 -10.64 12.59
CA GLN A 197 -2.07 -10.90 12.86
C GLN A 197 -3.10 -9.90 12.29
N HIS A 198 -2.70 -8.86 11.57
CA HIS A 198 -3.65 -7.91 10.96
C HIS A 198 -3.23 -7.48 9.55
N PHE A 199 -3.04 -8.46 8.67
CA PHE A 199 -3.21 -8.20 7.22
C PHE A 199 -4.64 -7.71 6.91
N GLU A 200 -5.57 -7.85 7.87
CA GLU A 200 -6.95 -7.42 7.73
C GLU A 200 -7.12 -5.90 7.86
N THR A 201 -6.52 -5.22 8.85
CA THR A 201 -6.91 -3.84 9.21
C THR A 201 -6.34 -2.76 8.28
N LEU A 202 -5.07 -2.88 7.87
CA LEU A 202 -4.46 -1.91 6.96
C LEU A 202 -5.00 -2.03 5.54
N PHE A 203 -5.30 -3.26 5.11
CA PHE A 203 -5.90 -3.51 3.81
C PHE A 203 -7.36 -3.02 3.79
N PHE A 204 -8.17 -3.30 4.83
CA PHE A 204 -9.55 -2.79 4.91
C PHE A 204 -9.61 -1.26 5.03
N ALA A 205 -8.69 -0.64 5.77
CA ALA A 205 -8.66 0.80 5.93
C ALA A 205 -8.25 1.56 4.66
N LEU A 206 -7.41 0.97 3.81
CA LEU A 206 -7.08 1.50 2.47
C LEU A 206 -8.28 1.46 1.50
N PHE A 207 -9.29 0.62 1.75
CA PHE A 207 -10.48 0.49 0.89
C PHE A 207 -11.73 1.23 1.38
N ILE A 208 -11.86 1.58 2.66
CA ILE A 208 -13.09 2.17 3.22
C ILE A 208 -13.09 3.71 3.29
N THR A 209 -11.96 4.39 3.07
CA THR A 209 -11.93 5.86 3.16
C THR A 209 -12.21 6.54 1.82
N ASP A 210 -13.46 6.51 1.36
CA ASP A 210 -14.14 7.74 0.89
C ASP A 210 -15.64 7.48 0.68
N GLY A 211 -16.42 7.65 1.74
CA GLY A 211 -17.87 7.72 1.67
C GLY A 211 -18.33 8.90 2.49
N LYS A 212 -18.56 10.05 1.85
CA LYS A 212 -19.26 11.17 2.47
C LYS A 212 -20.66 10.71 2.84
N PHE A 213 -20.92 10.65 4.14
CA PHE A 213 -22.25 10.47 4.70
C PHE A 213 -23.03 11.76 4.46
N SER A 214 -23.79 11.81 3.37
CA SER A 214 -24.90 12.74 3.25
C SER A 214 -26.07 12.13 4.01
N THR A 215 -26.60 12.90 4.95
CA THR A 215 -27.77 12.63 5.78
C THR A 215 -28.96 12.11 4.95
N GLU A 216 -29.36 10.85 5.16
CA GLU A 216 -30.74 10.46 5.51
C GLU A 216 -30.89 8.93 5.70
N LYS A 217 -31.89 8.56 6.50
CA LYS A 217 -32.12 7.24 7.10
C LYS A 217 -32.32 6.11 6.06
N LYS A 218 -31.45 5.09 6.08
CA LYS A 218 -31.86 3.66 6.19
C LYS A 218 -30.67 2.79 6.58
N ARG A 219 -30.77 2.15 7.74
CA ARG A 219 -29.80 1.20 8.29
C ARG A 219 -29.88 -0.08 7.45
N MET A 220 -28.90 -0.32 6.58
CA MET A 220 -28.69 -1.61 5.93
C MET A 220 -27.18 -1.88 5.89
N SER A 221 -26.78 -3.05 6.37
CA SER A 221 -25.39 -3.51 6.53
C SER A 221 -24.59 -3.39 5.22
N ILE A 222 -23.49 -2.62 5.24
CA ILE A 222 -22.60 -2.44 4.10
C ILE A 222 -21.57 -3.59 4.11
N ASP A 223 -21.85 -4.66 3.38
CA ASP A 223 -20.84 -5.64 2.96
C ASP A 223 -20.04 -5.01 1.79
N PRO A 224 -18.69 -4.99 1.80
CA PRO A 224 -17.94 -4.48 0.66
C PRO A 224 -18.35 -5.24 -0.61
N MET A 225 -18.76 -4.50 -1.64
CA MET A 225 -19.45 -5.01 -2.84
C MET A 225 -18.80 -6.29 -3.40
N LEU A 226 -19.52 -7.41 -3.32
CA LEU A 226 -19.13 -8.69 -3.90
C LEU A 226 -19.40 -8.68 -5.41
N TYR A 227 -18.37 -8.88 -6.23
CA TYR A 227 -18.50 -8.75 -7.69
C TYR A 227 -18.70 -10.08 -8.43
N LYS A 228 -18.03 -11.15 -7.97
CA LYS A 228 -18.14 -12.50 -8.54
C LYS A 228 -17.54 -13.54 -7.60
N THR A 229 -18.11 -14.74 -7.60
CA THR A 229 -17.54 -15.93 -6.96
C THR A 229 -17.52 -17.11 -7.91
N GLY A 230 -16.74 -18.14 -7.57
CA GLY A 230 -16.74 -19.43 -8.27
C GLY A 230 -15.38 -20.13 -8.24
N PHE A 231 -15.34 -21.36 -8.72
CA PHE A 231 -14.11 -22.16 -8.75
C PHE A 231 -13.14 -21.70 -9.84
N LEU A 232 -11.87 -21.58 -9.47
CA LEU A 232 -10.76 -21.35 -10.37
C LEU A 232 -9.58 -22.25 -9.99
N VAL A 233 -8.87 -22.77 -11.00
CA VAL A 233 -7.58 -23.45 -10.78
C VAL A 233 -6.48 -22.47 -11.14
N ARG A 234 -5.63 -22.11 -10.17
CA ARG A 234 -4.54 -21.15 -10.36
C ARG A 234 -3.22 -21.86 -10.51
N LYS A 235 -2.38 -21.34 -11.40
CA LYS A 235 -0.96 -21.59 -11.50
C LYS A 235 -0.18 -20.28 -11.51
N VAL A 236 0.88 -20.19 -10.71
CA VAL A 236 1.83 -19.06 -10.78
C VAL A 236 2.74 -19.29 -12.00
N HIS A 237 2.85 -18.31 -12.89
CA HIS A 237 3.62 -18.41 -14.13
C HIS A 237 4.94 -17.62 -14.06
N ALA A 238 4.85 -16.35 -13.66
CA ALA A 238 5.99 -15.46 -13.48
C ALA A 238 5.89 -14.75 -12.12
N ASP A 239 7.06 -14.55 -11.51
CA ASP A 239 7.21 -13.76 -10.29
C ASP A 239 7.30 -12.26 -10.67
N CYS A 240 7.34 -11.40 -9.66
CA CYS A 240 7.31 -9.95 -9.85
C CYS A 240 8.49 -9.38 -10.65
N ASP A 241 9.62 -10.09 -10.70
CA ASP A 241 10.79 -9.73 -11.50
C ASP A 241 10.63 -10.09 -12.99
N GLY A 242 9.46 -10.56 -13.41
CA GLY A 242 9.17 -11.03 -14.75
C GLY A 242 9.77 -12.41 -15.07
N LYS A 243 10.55 -13.01 -14.14
CA LYS A 243 11.15 -14.32 -14.36
C LYS A 243 10.13 -15.42 -14.09
N ARG A 244 10.30 -16.53 -14.80
CA ARG A 244 9.46 -17.71 -14.60
C ARG A 244 9.66 -18.27 -13.20
N THR A 245 8.57 -18.39 -12.43
CA THR A 245 8.59 -18.92 -11.07
C THR A 245 9.28 -20.31 -11.02
N PRO A 246 10.02 -20.71 -9.97
CA PRO A 246 10.70 -22.02 -9.93
C PRO A 246 9.76 -23.24 -10.07
N ARG A 247 10.23 -24.35 -10.68
CA ARG A 247 9.37 -25.53 -11.01
C ARG A 247 8.55 -26.05 -9.82
N GLY A 248 9.15 -26.12 -8.62
CA GLY A 248 8.46 -26.60 -7.41
C GLY A 248 7.34 -25.71 -6.86
N LYS A 249 7.23 -24.45 -7.32
CA LYS A 249 6.21 -23.49 -6.86
C LYS A 249 5.10 -23.22 -7.88
N ARG A 250 5.18 -23.81 -9.08
CA ARG A 250 4.29 -23.59 -10.24
C ARG A 250 3.13 -24.59 -10.37
N GLY A 251 2.83 -25.35 -9.32
CA GLY A 251 1.75 -26.33 -9.35
C GLY A 251 0.38 -25.68 -9.58
N TRP A 252 -0.49 -26.35 -10.35
CA TRP A 252 -1.89 -25.98 -10.44
C TRP A 252 -2.59 -26.32 -9.12
N LYS A 253 -3.32 -25.36 -8.55
CA LYS A 253 -4.06 -25.53 -7.29
C LYS A 253 -5.47 -24.99 -7.46
N THR A 254 -6.45 -25.75 -6.98
CA THR A 254 -7.87 -25.38 -7.04
C THR A 254 -8.22 -24.46 -5.87
N PHE A 255 -8.99 -23.42 -6.16
CA PHE A 255 -9.48 -22.46 -5.18
C PHE A 255 -10.94 -22.12 -5.46
N TYR A 256 -11.65 -21.78 -4.39
CA TYR A 256 -12.88 -21.01 -4.52
C TYR A 256 -12.51 -19.52 -4.52
N ALA A 257 -12.74 -18.87 -5.65
CA ALA A 257 -12.38 -17.47 -5.86
C ALA A 257 -13.53 -16.54 -5.48
N VAL A 258 -13.22 -15.46 -4.78
CA VAL A 258 -14.15 -14.42 -4.35
C VAL A 258 -13.56 -13.06 -4.71
N LEU A 259 -14.17 -12.35 -5.65
CA LEU A 259 -13.77 -11.01 -6.06
C LEU A 259 -14.55 -9.97 -5.28
N LYS A 260 -13.88 -9.24 -4.39
CA LYS A 260 -14.45 -8.23 -3.51
C LYS A 260 -13.52 -7.02 -3.46
N GLY A 261 -14.04 -5.85 -3.84
CA GLY A 261 -13.18 -4.68 -4.11
C GLY A 261 -12.11 -4.97 -5.18
N LEU A 262 -10.90 -4.46 -4.99
CA LEU A 262 -9.74 -4.74 -5.86
C LEU A 262 -8.95 -6.00 -5.44
N ILE A 263 -9.60 -6.96 -4.79
CA ILE A 263 -8.94 -8.17 -4.29
C ILE A 263 -9.68 -9.42 -4.75
N LEU A 264 -8.93 -10.33 -5.35
CA LEU A 264 -9.37 -11.68 -5.66
C LEU A 264 -8.87 -12.62 -4.54
N TYR A 265 -9.76 -12.94 -3.61
CA TYR A 265 -9.50 -13.92 -2.56
C TYR A 265 -9.58 -15.33 -3.14
N LEU A 266 -8.61 -16.18 -2.79
CA LEU A 266 -8.52 -17.55 -3.28
C LEU A 266 -8.51 -18.50 -2.09
N GLN A 267 -9.70 -19.01 -1.77
CA GLN A 267 -9.92 -19.86 -0.61
C GLN A 267 -9.61 -21.32 -0.92
N LYS A 268 -8.94 -22.02 -0.01
CA LYS A 268 -8.75 -23.48 -0.10
C LYS A 268 -9.88 -24.23 0.62
N GLY A 269 -10.38 -25.30 0.00
CA GLY A 269 -11.41 -26.18 0.56
C GLY A 269 -12.84 -25.80 0.16
N GLU A 270 -13.83 -26.29 0.91
CA GLU A 270 -15.26 -26.00 0.67
C GLU A 270 -15.59 -24.53 0.95
N TYR A 271 -16.36 -23.92 0.04
CA TYR A 271 -16.85 -22.55 0.19
C TYR A 271 -17.82 -22.45 1.36
N ARG A 272 -17.57 -21.51 2.27
CA ARG A 272 -18.48 -21.16 3.36
C ARG A 272 -18.57 -19.64 3.47
N PRO A 273 -19.71 -19.01 3.12
CA PRO A 273 -19.85 -17.56 3.11
C PRO A 273 -19.62 -16.92 4.49
N ASP A 274 -19.96 -17.62 5.58
CA ASP A 274 -19.80 -17.14 6.96
C ASP A 274 -18.44 -17.44 7.57
N LYS A 275 -17.55 -18.13 6.83
CA LYS A 275 -16.23 -18.49 7.34
C LYS A 275 -15.27 -17.32 7.17
N GLN A 276 -14.69 -16.86 8.28
CA GLN A 276 -13.60 -15.89 8.26
C GLN A 276 -12.42 -16.42 7.41
N LEU A 277 -11.82 -15.54 6.62
CA LEU A 277 -10.69 -15.90 5.76
C LEU A 277 -9.54 -16.42 6.62
N SER A 278 -9.02 -17.61 6.31
CA SER A 278 -7.85 -18.10 7.03
C SER A 278 -6.60 -17.33 6.62
N HIS A 279 -5.57 -17.35 7.47
CA HIS A 279 -4.26 -16.78 7.15
C HIS A 279 -3.64 -17.39 5.87
N GLU A 280 -4.00 -18.62 5.51
CA GLU A 280 -3.56 -19.22 4.26
C GLU A 280 -4.34 -18.70 3.05
N ASP A 281 -5.64 -18.40 3.18
CA ASP A 281 -6.45 -17.81 2.12
C ASP A 281 -5.99 -16.39 1.80
N LEU A 282 -5.61 -15.61 2.83
CA LEU A 282 -5.03 -14.27 2.68
C LEU A 282 -3.69 -14.31 1.95
N LYS A 283 -2.82 -15.30 2.21
CA LYS A 283 -1.58 -15.49 1.45
C LYS A 283 -1.82 -15.83 -0.02
N ASN A 284 -2.98 -16.40 -0.35
CA ASN A 284 -3.34 -16.72 -1.72
C ASN A 284 -4.08 -15.57 -2.42
N ALA A 285 -4.50 -14.54 -1.69
CA ALA A 285 -5.19 -13.39 -2.26
C ALA A 285 -4.31 -12.67 -3.29
N VAL A 286 -4.96 -12.17 -4.33
CA VAL A 286 -4.31 -11.45 -5.44
C VAL A 286 -4.96 -10.07 -5.54
N SER A 287 -4.16 -9.02 -5.44
CA SER A 287 -4.66 -7.68 -5.73
C SER A 287 -4.78 -7.47 -7.24
N ILE A 288 -5.91 -6.92 -7.67
CA ILE A 288 -6.25 -6.74 -9.09
C ILE A 288 -6.18 -5.28 -9.56
N HIS A 289 -5.71 -4.34 -8.72
CA HIS A 289 -5.41 -2.97 -9.14
C HIS A 289 -4.46 -2.99 -10.35
N HIS A 290 -4.79 -2.21 -11.38
CA HIS A 290 -4.07 -2.14 -12.66
C HIS A 290 -3.75 -3.50 -13.29
N SER A 291 -4.56 -4.52 -12.99
CA SER A 291 -4.37 -5.83 -13.57
C SER A 291 -5.02 -5.94 -14.93
N LEU A 292 -4.50 -6.86 -15.74
CA LEU A 292 -5.08 -7.24 -17.01
C LEU A 292 -5.34 -8.74 -17.02
N ALA A 293 -6.60 -9.11 -17.20
CA ALA A 293 -7.01 -10.46 -17.50
C ALA A 293 -7.21 -10.62 -19.02
N ILE A 294 -6.59 -11.64 -19.63
CA ILE A 294 -6.72 -11.94 -21.07
C ILE A 294 -6.72 -13.44 -21.31
N ARG A 295 -7.45 -13.91 -22.32
CA ARG A 295 -7.44 -15.31 -22.73
C ARG A 295 -6.01 -15.74 -23.10
N ALA A 296 -5.57 -16.90 -22.61
CA ALA A 296 -4.26 -17.45 -22.94
C ALA A 296 -4.33 -18.23 -24.27
N THR A 297 -4.27 -17.51 -25.39
CA THR A 297 -4.37 -18.09 -26.75
C THR A 297 -3.16 -18.95 -27.12
N ASP A 298 -2.01 -18.68 -26.51
CA ASP A 298 -0.76 -19.41 -26.66
C ASP A 298 -0.65 -20.65 -25.74
N TYR A 299 -1.64 -20.86 -24.85
CA TYR A 299 -1.63 -21.95 -23.87
C TYR A 299 -2.55 -23.10 -24.26
N SER A 300 -1.99 -24.19 -24.80
CA SER A 300 -2.75 -25.34 -25.29
C SER A 300 -2.94 -26.50 -24.30
N LYS A 301 -2.22 -26.49 -23.16
CA LYS A 301 -2.19 -27.66 -22.24
C LYS A 301 -3.47 -27.89 -21.44
N ARG A 302 -4.28 -26.85 -21.25
CA ARG A 302 -5.57 -26.93 -20.56
C ARG A 302 -6.55 -25.98 -21.26
N PRO A 303 -7.84 -26.36 -21.40
CA PRO A 303 -8.85 -25.49 -21.97
C PRO A 303 -9.25 -24.39 -20.97
N ASN A 304 -9.89 -23.34 -21.47
CA ASN A 304 -10.50 -22.28 -20.66
C ASN A 304 -9.52 -21.57 -19.72
N VAL A 305 -8.30 -21.34 -20.21
CA VAL A 305 -7.23 -20.69 -19.44
C VAL A 305 -7.08 -19.22 -19.84
N PHE A 306 -6.90 -18.37 -18.84
CA PHE A 306 -6.61 -16.96 -19.00
C PHE A 306 -5.40 -16.53 -18.17
N TYR A 307 -4.66 -15.56 -18.66
CA TYR A 307 -3.63 -14.85 -17.92
C TYR A 307 -4.27 -13.78 -17.04
N LEU A 308 -3.75 -13.61 -15.84
CA LEU A 308 -3.92 -12.42 -15.02
C LEU A 308 -2.52 -11.85 -14.75
N ARG A 309 -2.23 -10.68 -15.31
CA ARG A 309 -1.01 -9.92 -15.03
C ARG A 309 -1.34 -8.79 -14.06
N THR A 310 -0.65 -8.72 -12.94
CA THR A 310 -0.89 -7.74 -11.86
C THR A 310 0.01 -6.51 -12.00
N ALA A 311 -0.30 -5.44 -11.25
CA ALA A 311 0.50 -4.20 -11.22
C ALA A 311 1.98 -4.45 -10.86
N ASP A 312 2.26 -5.46 -10.04
CA ASP A 312 3.61 -5.89 -9.65
C ASP A 312 4.23 -6.91 -10.63
N TRP A 313 3.67 -7.04 -11.84
CA TRP A 313 4.15 -7.86 -12.95
C TRP A 313 4.15 -9.37 -12.75
N ARG A 314 3.57 -9.87 -11.66
CA ARG A 314 3.32 -11.31 -11.55
C ARG A 314 2.34 -11.73 -12.63
N VAL A 315 2.55 -12.94 -13.14
CA VAL A 315 1.63 -13.55 -14.10
C VAL A 315 1.07 -14.82 -13.49
N TYR A 316 -0.25 -14.87 -13.41
CA TYR A 316 -1.00 -16.05 -13.03
C TYR A 316 -1.73 -16.62 -14.24
N LEU A 317 -1.79 -17.94 -14.31
CA LEU A 317 -2.68 -18.67 -15.20
C LEU A 317 -3.87 -19.16 -14.38
N PHE A 318 -5.08 -18.85 -14.82
CA PHE A 318 -6.30 -19.33 -14.21
C PHE A 318 -7.08 -20.17 -15.21
N GLN A 319 -7.50 -21.35 -14.78
CA GLN A 319 -8.41 -22.21 -15.51
C GLN A 319 -9.82 -22.07 -14.93
N ALA A 320 -10.78 -21.71 -15.77
CA ALA A 320 -12.19 -21.72 -15.42
C ALA A 320 -12.87 -23.03 -15.85
N PRO A 321 -14.04 -23.38 -15.29
CA PRO A 321 -14.75 -24.61 -15.63
C PRO A 321 -15.12 -24.71 -17.12
N ASN A 322 -15.55 -23.60 -17.73
CA ASN A 322 -15.97 -23.54 -19.13
C ASN A 322 -15.62 -22.17 -19.75
N ALA A 323 -15.82 -22.04 -21.06
CA ALA A 323 -15.47 -20.83 -21.82
C ALA A 323 -16.27 -19.60 -21.37
N GLU A 324 -17.55 -19.78 -21.03
CA GLU A 324 -18.43 -18.70 -20.55
C GLU A 324 -17.95 -18.15 -19.19
N GLN A 325 -17.63 -19.04 -18.25
CA GLN A 325 -17.10 -18.66 -16.94
C GLN A 325 -15.73 -17.99 -17.08
N MET A 326 -14.87 -18.47 -17.99
CA MET A 326 -13.60 -17.80 -18.29
C MET A 326 -13.85 -16.35 -18.75
N GLN A 327 -14.74 -16.16 -19.73
CA GLN A 327 -15.06 -14.82 -20.22
C GLN A 327 -15.72 -13.94 -19.16
N SER A 328 -16.60 -14.50 -18.33
CA SER A 328 -17.23 -13.81 -17.20
C SER A 328 -16.17 -13.33 -16.18
N TRP A 329 -15.20 -14.17 -15.83
CA TRP A 329 -14.09 -13.81 -14.94
C TRP A 329 -13.20 -12.72 -15.53
N ILE A 330 -12.74 -12.88 -16.78
CA ILE A 330 -11.93 -11.88 -17.50
C ILE A 330 -12.65 -10.53 -17.49
N THR A 331 -13.94 -10.55 -17.85
CA THR A 331 -14.75 -9.33 -17.94
C THR A 331 -14.87 -8.66 -16.58
N ARG A 332 -15.26 -9.41 -15.54
CA ARG A 332 -15.47 -8.80 -14.22
C ARG A 332 -14.18 -8.25 -13.62
N ILE A 333 -13.07 -8.98 -13.73
CA ILE A 333 -11.77 -8.52 -13.21
C ILE A 333 -11.35 -7.22 -13.91
N ASN A 334 -11.39 -7.18 -15.25
CA ASN A 334 -10.98 -6.00 -16.00
C ASN A 334 -11.91 -4.80 -15.74
N THR A 335 -13.22 -5.01 -15.67
CA THR A 335 -14.18 -3.94 -15.34
C THR A 335 -13.92 -3.36 -13.95
N VAL A 336 -13.74 -4.21 -12.93
CA VAL A 336 -13.47 -3.74 -11.56
C VAL A 336 -12.11 -3.03 -11.48
N ALA A 337 -11.07 -3.57 -12.11
CA ALA A 337 -9.77 -2.92 -12.18
C ALA A 337 -9.87 -1.54 -12.87
N ALA A 338 -10.60 -1.42 -13.97
CA ALA A 338 -10.74 -0.16 -14.69
C ALA A 338 -11.56 0.89 -13.92
N MET A 339 -12.64 0.47 -13.26
CA MET A 339 -13.50 1.39 -12.50
C MET A 339 -12.80 1.92 -11.25
N PHE A 340 -12.00 1.09 -10.58
CA PHE A 340 -11.52 1.40 -9.24
C PHE A 340 -10.00 1.55 -9.14
N SER A 341 -9.19 1.30 -10.17
CA SER A 341 -7.74 1.57 -10.03
C SER A 341 -7.48 3.08 -10.03
N ALA A 342 -6.86 3.58 -8.96
CA ALA A 342 -6.45 4.98 -8.86
C ALA A 342 -5.38 5.31 -9.92
N PRO A 343 -5.34 6.53 -10.46
CA PRO A 343 -4.39 6.90 -11.51
C PRO A 343 -2.93 6.71 -11.06
N PRO A 344 -2.00 6.37 -11.99
CA PRO A 344 -0.57 6.28 -11.70
C PRO A 344 -0.07 7.58 -11.08
N LEU A 345 0.77 7.49 -10.06
CA LEU A 345 1.24 8.67 -9.37
C LEU A 345 2.26 9.43 -10.27
N PRO A 346 2.26 10.78 -10.27
CA PRO A 346 3.05 11.56 -11.22
C PRO A 346 4.56 11.35 -10.99
N ALA A 347 5.31 11.13 -12.07
CA ALA A 347 6.76 10.96 -12.00
C ALA A 347 7.44 12.13 -11.24
N ALA A 348 8.47 11.81 -10.45
CA ALA A 348 9.20 12.83 -9.69
C ALA A 348 9.89 13.83 -10.65
N ILE A 349 9.57 15.12 -10.50
CA ILE A 349 10.22 16.20 -11.24
C ILE A 349 11.63 16.34 -10.65
N GLY A 350 12.66 15.86 -11.34
CA GLY A 350 14.05 16.06 -10.91
C GLY A 350 15.08 14.98 -11.27
N SER A 351 14.70 13.80 -11.76
CA SER A 351 15.69 12.83 -12.26
C SER A 351 15.05 11.81 -13.21
N GLN A 352 15.17 12.02 -14.51
CA GLN A 352 14.87 11.02 -15.52
C GLN A 352 16.03 10.99 -16.52
N LYS A 353 17.17 10.42 -16.12
CA LYS A 353 18.17 9.93 -17.08
C LYS A 353 17.93 8.45 -17.47
N LYS A 354 17.05 7.72 -16.76
CA LYS A 354 16.76 6.29 -16.97
C LYS A 354 15.29 5.96 -16.76
N PHE A 355 14.75 5.07 -17.58
CA PHE A 355 13.39 4.56 -17.46
C PHE A 355 13.19 3.82 -16.14
N SER A 356 12.10 4.15 -15.45
CA SER A 356 11.59 3.42 -14.29
C SER A 356 10.09 3.30 -14.42
N ARG A 357 9.54 2.15 -14.04
CA ARG A 357 8.10 1.92 -14.10
C ARG A 357 7.38 2.90 -13.17
N PRO A 358 6.26 3.51 -13.60
CA PRO A 358 5.44 4.33 -12.72
C PRO A 358 4.93 3.54 -11.53
N LEU A 359 4.77 4.19 -10.37
CA LEU A 359 4.11 3.53 -9.24
C LEU A 359 2.60 3.57 -9.42
N LEU A 360 2.02 2.39 -9.24
CA LEU A 360 0.61 2.11 -9.38
C LEU A 360 0.01 1.95 -7.98
N PRO A 361 -0.83 2.88 -7.52
CA PRO A 361 -1.43 2.81 -6.20
C PRO A 361 -2.44 1.66 -6.10
N SER A 362 -2.45 0.95 -4.98
CA SER A 362 -3.43 -0.11 -4.71
C SER A 362 -4.76 0.40 -4.14
N SER A 363 -4.83 1.70 -3.84
CA SER A 363 -6.05 2.36 -3.37
C SER A 363 -7.10 2.47 -4.47
N ALA A 364 -8.38 2.48 -4.08
CA ALA A 364 -9.46 2.74 -5.00
C ALA A 364 -9.38 4.18 -5.56
N SER A 365 -9.77 4.36 -6.82
CA SER A 365 -9.89 5.67 -7.45
C SER A 365 -10.94 6.51 -6.74
N LYS A 366 -10.64 7.80 -6.56
CA LYS A 366 -11.58 8.81 -6.06
C LYS A 366 -12.31 9.55 -7.18
N LEU A 367 -11.94 9.26 -8.43
CA LEU A 367 -12.56 9.88 -9.60
C LEU A 367 -13.98 9.37 -9.77
N SER A 368 -14.88 10.24 -10.24
CA SER A 368 -16.17 9.81 -10.74
C SER A 368 -15.99 8.86 -11.94
N GLN A 369 -17.03 8.12 -12.29
CA GLN A 369 -17.00 7.19 -13.41
C GLN A 369 -16.65 7.86 -14.75
N GLU A 370 -17.16 9.07 -14.98
CA GLU A 370 -16.86 9.86 -16.18
C GLU A 370 -15.41 10.35 -16.19
N GLU A 371 -14.93 10.90 -15.07
CA GLU A 371 -13.54 11.33 -14.93
C GLU A 371 -12.56 10.16 -15.06
N GLN A 372 -12.92 8.98 -14.53
CA GLN A 372 -12.15 7.75 -14.67
C GLN A 372 -12.05 7.33 -16.14
N ALA A 373 -13.15 7.38 -16.89
CA ALA A 373 -13.16 7.08 -18.32
C ALA A 373 -12.30 8.08 -19.12
N GLN A 374 -12.43 9.38 -18.85
CA GLN A 374 -11.61 10.43 -19.46
C GLN A 374 -10.12 10.25 -19.14
N ALA A 375 -9.79 9.89 -17.90
CA ALA A 375 -8.42 9.60 -17.48
C ALA A 375 -7.84 8.39 -18.25
N HIS A 376 -8.62 7.31 -18.40
CA HIS A 376 -8.21 6.16 -19.21
C HIS A 376 -7.99 6.53 -20.68
N GLU A 377 -8.84 7.37 -21.27
CA GLU A 377 -8.71 7.81 -22.65
C GLU A 377 -7.50 8.72 -22.86
N SER A 378 -7.30 9.71 -21.99
CA SER A 378 -6.12 10.58 -22.03
C SER A 378 -4.83 9.78 -21.89
N ARG A 379 -4.82 8.81 -20.96
CA ARG A 379 -3.68 7.92 -20.74
C ARG A 379 -3.41 7.02 -21.94
N PHE A 380 -4.46 6.45 -22.55
CA PHE A 380 -4.34 5.66 -23.78
C PHE A 380 -3.64 6.46 -24.89
N ARG A 381 -4.09 7.69 -25.14
CA ARG A 381 -3.52 8.57 -26.18
C ARG A 381 -2.04 8.87 -25.89
N SER A 382 -1.74 9.22 -24.64
CA SER A 382 -0.36 9.52 -24.20
C SER A 382 0.57 8.32 -24.37
N ILE A 383 0.19 7.14 -23.87
CA ILE A 383 1.05 5.95 -23.90
C ILE A 383 1.19 5.42 -25.32
N SER A 384 0.12 5.44 -26.12
CA SER A 384 0.20 5.04 -27.54
C SER A 384 1.16 5.93 -28.32
N THR A 385 1.16 7.24 -28.04
CA THR A 385 2.10 8.18 -28.64
C THR A 385 3.54 7.89 -28.20
N GLU A 386 3.75 7.63 -26.92
CA GLU A 386 5.07 7.27 -26.38
C GLU A 386 5.61 5.95 -26.97
N LEU A 387 4.75 4.95 -27.18
CA LEU A 387 5.12 3.68 -27.80
C LEU A 387 5.55 3.87 -29.26
N VAL A 388 4.80 4.65 -30.03
CA VAL A 388 5.15 5.00 -31.42
C VAL A 388 6.46 5.78 -31.49
N GLN A 389 6.68 6.72 -30.56
CA GLN A 389 7.95 7.43 -30.45
C GLN A 389 9.10 6.48 -30.12
N LEU A 390 8.93 5.55 -29.19
CA LEU A 390 9.95 4.55 -28.85
C LEU A 390 10.33 3.71 -30.07
N HIS A 391 9.34 3.20 -30.81
CA HIS A 391 9.55 2.43 -32.03
C HIS A 391 10.18 3.22 -33.19
N SER A 392 10.09 4.55 -33.17
CA SER A 392 10.69 5.42 -34.18
C SER A 392 12.22 5.57 -34.00
N TYR A 393 12.73 5.28 -32.80
CA TYR A 393 14.15 5.35 -32.47
C TYR A 393 14.65 4.01 -31.88
N PRO A 394 14.69 2.92 -32.67
CA PRO A 394 15.19 1.66 -32.20
C PRO A 394 16.70 1.75 -31.88
N PRO A 395 17.20 1.06 -30.84
CA PRO A 395 18.61 1.06 -30.50
C PRO A 395 19.44 0.48 -31.65
N ASP A 396 20.61 1.08 -31.93
CA ASP A 396 21.53 0.60 -32.96
C ASP A 396 21.91 -0.87 -32.67
N ARG A 397 22.00 -1.69 -33.72
CA ARG A 397 22.38 -3.12 -33.66
C ARG A 397 23.74 -3.34 -32.98
N LYS A 398 24.58 -2.31 -32.88
CA LYS A 398 25.89 -2.35 -32.21
C LYS A 398 25.81 -2.08 -30.69
N VAL A 399 24.70 -1.54 -30.18
CA VAL A 399 24.49 -1.28 -28.75
C VAL A 399 24.29 -2.62 -28.04
N LYS A 400 25.20 -2.95 -27.11
CA LYS A 400 25.15 -4.17 -26.29
C LYS A 400 24.90 -3.83 -24.83
N GLY A 401 24.16 -4.70 -24.15
CA GLY A 401 24.01 -4.68 -22.70
C GLY A 401 22.85 -3.81 -22.21
N ARG A 402 23.16 -2.81 -21.38
CA ARG A 402 22.22 -2.13 -20.47
C ARG A 402 21.15 -1.28 -21.16
N GLU A 403 21.49 -0.64 -22.27
CA GLU A 403 20.59 0.27 -23.01
C GLU A 403 19.54 -0.51 -23.82
N LEU A 404 19.92 -1.66 -24.38
CA LEU A 404 18.98 -2.56 -25.05
C LEU A 404 17.97 -3.17 -24.07
N GLU A 405 18.42 -3.52 -22.86
CA GLU A 405 17.53 -4.00 -21.80
C GLU A 405 16.57 -2.90 -21.32
N GLU A 406 17.03 -1.66 -21.24
CA GLU A 406 16.19 -0.50 -20.88
C GLU A 406 15.12 -0.23 -21.94
N TYR A 407 15.49 -0.25 -23.22
CA TYR A 407 14.54 -0.16 -24.34
C TYR A 407 13.48 -1.25 -24.26
N ARG A 408 13.90 -2.51 -24.09
CA ARG A 408 13.00 -3.66 -23.99
C ARG A 408 12.02 -3.55 -22.82
N LEU A 409 12.51 -3.14 -21.64
CA LEU A 409 11.68 -2.95 -20.46
C LEU A 409 10.65 -1.83 -20.64
N ARG A 410 11.03 -0.76 -21.35
CA ARG A 410 10.13 0.34 -21.67
C ARG A 410 9.07 -0.07 -22.69
N GLU A 411 9.48 -0.76 -23.75
CA GLU A 411 8.58 -1.33 -24.75
C GLU A 411 7.54 -2.26 -24.12
N GLU A 412 7.97 -3.26 -23.35
CA GLU A 412 7.08 -4.23 -22.69
C GLU A 412 6.10 -3.57 -21.70
N TYR A 413 6.51 -2.46 -21.06
CA TYR A 413 5.64 -1.67 -20.19
C TYR A 413 4.59 -0.90 -20.99
N LEU A 414 5.01 -0.19 -22.04
CA LEU A 414 4.11 0.61 -22.86
C LEU A 414 3.09 -0.27 -23.59
N GLU A 415 3.53 -1.40 -24.16
CA GLU A 415 2.61 -2.38 -24.77
C GLU A 415 1.58 -2.93 -23.77
N PHE A 416 2.01 -3.23 -22.54
CA PHE A 416 1.11 -3.71 -21.50
C PHE A 416 0.05 -2.68 -21.12
N GLU A 417 0.45 -1.42 -20.93
CA GLU A 417 -0.47 -0.34 -20.60
C GLU A 417 -1.43 -0.04 -21.76
N VAL A 418 -0.93 -0.01 -23.00
CA VAL A 418 -1.78 0.13 -24.20
C VAL A 418 -2.86 -0.94 -24.19
N ASN A 419 -2.50 -2.21 -23.97
CA ASN A 419 -3.46 -3.31 -23.91
C ASN A 419 -4.51 -3.16 -22.79
N ILE A 420 -4.12 -2.68 -21.61
CA ILE A 420 -5.08 -2.36 -20.53
C ILE A 420 -6.09 -1.34 -21.02
N HIS A 421 -5.58 -0.23 -21.56
CA HIS A 421 -6.42 0.90 -21.93
C HIS A 421 -7.28 0.63 -23.17
N THR A 422 -6.81 -0.17 -24.13
CA THR A 422 -7.62 -0.68 -25.24
C THR A 422 -8.80 -1.50 -24.72
N MET A 423 -8.54 -2.45 -23.81
CA MET A 423 -9.60 -3.27 -23.20
C MET A 423 -10.61 -2.44 -22.41
N VAL A 424 -10.15 -1.37 -21.75
CA VAL A 424 -11.01 -0.39 -21.09
C VAL A 424 -11.90 0.33 -22.10
N GLN A 425 -11.33 0.86 -23.19
CA GLN A 425 -12.10 1.58 -24.21
C GLN A 425 -13.16 0.69 -24.87
N GLU A 426 -12.83 -0.55 -25.23
CA GLU A 426 -13.77 -1.47 -25.88
C GLU A 426 -14.97 -1.85 -24.99
N ARG A 427 -14.80 -1.83 -23.66
CA ARG A 427 -15.75 -2.41 -22.70
C ARG A 427 -16.46 -1.40 -21.80
N LEU A 428 -15.81 -0.30 -21.42
CA LEU A 428 -16.42 0.74 -20.59
C LEU A 428 -17.26 1.70 -21.43
N VAL A 429 -16.84 2.06 -22.66
CA VAL A 429 -17.63 2.93 -23.55
C VAL A 429 -18.98 2.30 -23.95
N LYS A 430 -19.03 0.96 -24.01
CA LYS A 430 -20.29 0.22 -24.29
C LYS A 430 -21.21 0.10 -23.07
N ASN A 431 -20.67 0.03 -21.85
CA ASN A 431 -21.46 -0.20 -20.63
C ASN A 431 -21.84 1.07 -19.87
N PHE A 432 -21.14 2.20 -20.07
CA PHE A 432 -21.50 3.47 -19.44
C PHE A 432 -22.80 4.10 -19.99
N LYS A 433 -23.31 3.61 -21.13
CA LYS A 433 -24.58 4.07 -21.70
C LYS A 433 -25.81 3.25 -21.27
N CYS A 434 -25.64 2.25 -20.40
CA CYS A 434 -26.73 1.33 -20.02
C CYS A 434 -26.94 1.19 -18.51
N PHE A 435 -26.50 2.17 -17.71
CA PHE A 435 -26.89 2.30 -16.30
C PHE A 435 -27.49 3.67 -16.02
#